data_AF-A0A8J8FWP6-F1
#
_entry.id   AF-A0A8J8FWP6-F1
#
_cell.length_a   1.000
_cell.length_b   1.000
_cell.length_c   1.000
_cell.angle_alpha   90.00
_cell.angle_beta   90.00
_cell.angle_gamma   90.00
#
_symmetry.space_group_name_H-M   'P 1'
#
loop_
_entity.id
_entity.type
_entity.pdbx_description
1 polymer ?
#
loop_
_entity_poly.entity_id
_entity_poly.type
_entity_poly.pdbx_seq_one_letter_code
_entity_poly.pdbx_strand_id
1 'polypeptide(L)'
;MKSESYKCYSLTKKGNMKPIGLIHARMERTDFVLQSLHKLKPEDMNKYVSHLTDKLSEIVGDYTFEMNVFDWNFIRKDLEILPNFPQLEKAIFYWSCKTLKLPDNYKSDQGEIELVFFDEIKSNERLSYHRVKTFVEIYGEDLGTELYKQIVPEVVKALKSKYLGEKPADPKSVNILVSNKRSIESWCKTGLADFSFHIFDDYKIVYRFDSCLTPEALKDFKDPDIAYLASCYIGDVPEWNKDKIIHLRRTQTLHHAEFCDEMYWNNLVHPDAEQPSLEFTENMGKE
;
A
#
# COMPACT_ATOMS: atom_id res chain seq x y z
N MET A 1 6.24 22.25 21.34
CA MET A 1 4.93 21.73 20.92
C MET A 1 4.42 22.56 19.76
N LYS A 2 4.15 21.93 18.62
CA LYS A 2 3.72 22.60 17.39
C LYS A 2 2.64 21.74 16.72
N SER A 3 1.49 22.35 16.44
CA SER A 3 0.43 21.77 15.62
C SER A 3 0.43 22.44 14.26
N GLU A 4 0.29 21.65 13.19
CA GLU A 4 0.13 22.17 11.83
C GLU A 4 -0.91 21.35 11.08
N SER A 5 -1.56 21.98 10.11
CA SER A 5 -2.59 21.38 9.28
C SER A 5 -2.29 21.62 7.80
N TYR A 6 -2.53 20.59 6.99
CA TYR A 6 -2.27 20.58 5.55
C TYR A 6 -3.52 20.09 4.82
N LYS A 7 -3.94 20.87 3.81
CA LYS A 7 -5.03 20.52 2.89
C LYS A 7 -4.42 20.17 1.54
N CYS A 8 -4.09 18.90 1.39
CA CYS A 8 -3.32 18.39 0.26
C CYS A 8 -4.09 17.37 -0.58
N TYR A 9 -5.18 16.80 -0.06
CA TYR A 9 -5.96 15.77 -0.72
C TYR A 9 -6.45 16.21 -2.10
N SER A 10 -6.22 15.37 -3.11
CA SER A 10 -6.69 15.64 -4.47
C SER A 10 -6.84 14.38 -5.31
N LEU A 11 -8.04 14.18 -5.83
CA LEU A 11 -8.37 13.09 -6.76
C LEU A 11 -7.80 13.28 -8.18
N THR A 12 -7.39 14.51 -8.51
CA THR A 12 -7.00 14.90 -9.87
C THR A 12 -5.54 15.27 -9.98
N LYS A 13 -4.77 15.15 -8.89
CA LYS A 13 -3.35 15.50 -8.89
C LYS A 13 -2.58 14.55 -9.79
N LYS A 14 -1.69 15.13 -10.59
CA LYS A 14 -0.88 14.42 -11.56
C LYS A 14 0.60 14.48 -11.25
N GLY A 15 1.33 13.49 -11.75
CA GLY A 15 2.79 13.46 -11.66
C GLY A 15 3.37 12.58 -12.77
N ASN A 16 4.66 12.81 -13.05
CA ASN A 16 5.42 11.98 -13.98
C ASN A 16 5.80 10.67 -13.30
N MET A 17 5.46 9.55 -13.93
CA MET A 17 5.70 8.19 -13.42
C MET A 17 6.15 7.27 -14.55
N LYS A 18 6.89 6.21 -14.21
CA LYS A 18 7.28 5.15 -15.15
C LYS A 18 6.27 4.00 -15.08
N PRO A 19 5.39 3.78 -16.08
CA PRO A 19 4.38 2.72 -16.03
C PRO A 19 4.98 1.33 -15.81
N ILE A 20 6.15 1.05 -16.41
CA ILE A 20 6.84 -0.23 -16.23
C ILE A 20 7.20 -0.52 -14.77
N GLY A 21 7.65 0.50 -14.02
CA GLY A 21 7.96 0.35 -12.60
C GLY A 21 6.70 0.14 -11.77
N LEU A 22 5.60 0.77 -12.17
CA LEU A 22 4.30 0.54 -11.53
C LEU A 22 3.86 -0.91 -11.75
N ILE A 23 3.81 -1.38 -12.99
CA ILE A 23 3.40 -2.75 -13.36
C ILE A 23 4.27 -3.79 -12.63
N HIS A 24 5.60 -3.63 -12.66
CA HIS A 24 6.54 -4.50 -11.95
C HIS A 24 6.17 -4.61 -10.46
N ALA A 25 5.93 -3.49 -9.77
CA ALA A 25 5.57 -3.51 -8.35
C ALA A 25 4.25 -4.25 -8.05
N ARG A 26 3.28 -4.27 -8.99
CA ARG A 26 2.00 -5.00 -8.80
C ARG A 26 2.20 -6.50 -9.00
N MET A 27 3.04 -6.87 -9.97
CA MET A 27 3.43 -8.26 -10.20
C MET A 27 4.25 -8.81 -9.03
N GLU A 28 5.26 -8.08 -8.59
CA GLU A 28 6.11 -8.43 -7.43
C GLU A 28 5.28 -8.64 -6.16
N ARG A 29 4.38 -7.71 -5.82
CA ARG A 29 3.50 -7.88 -4.66
C ARG A 29 2.59 -9.10 -4.79
N THR A 30 2.15 -9.43 -6.00
CA THR A 30 1.33 -10.63 -6.21
C THR A 30 2.18 -11.89 -6.10
N ASP A 31 3.40 -11.88 -6.64
CA ASP A 31 4.37 -12.96 -6.52
C ASP A 31 4.67 -13.30 -5.06
N PHE A 32 4.91 -12.29 -4.20
CA PHE A 32 5.12 -12.54 -2.77
C PHE A 32 3.90 -13.15 -2.06
N VAL A 33 2.68 -12.77 -2.47
CA VAL A 33 1.47 -13.41 -1.96
C VAL A 33 1.41 -14.87 -2.39
N LEU A 34 1.73 -15.18 -3.66
CA LEU A 34 1.77 -16.55 -4.16
C LEU A 34 2.87 -17.39 -3.50
N GLN A 35 4.07 -16.84 -3.30
CA GLN A 35 5.16 -17.50 -2.56
C GLN A 35 4.73 -17.84 -1.13
N SER A 36 4.09 -16.90 -0.44
CA SER A 36 3.62 -17.11 0.94
C SER A 36 2.52 -18.16 0.98
N LEU A 37 1.56 -18.09 0.05
CA LEU A 37 0.53 -19.11 -0.07
C LEU A 37 1.11 -20.48 -0.42
N HIS A 38 2.15 -20.55 -1.27
CA HIS A 38 2.81 -21.81 -1.63
C HIS A 38 3.47 -22.48 -0.43
N LYS A 39 3.95 -21.68 0.53
CA LYS A 39 4.49 -22.18 1.81
C LYS A 39 3.40 -22.65 2.77
N LEU A 40 2.26 -21.95 2.81
CA LEU A 40 1.20 -22.19 3.80
C LEU A 40 0.16 -23.23 3.36
N LYS A 41 -0.22 -23.21 2.07
CA LYS A 41 -1.28 -24.02 1.44
C LYS A 41 -0.91 -24.33 -0.03
N PRO A 42 0.17 -25.08 -0.29
CA PRO A 42 0.61 -25.39 -1.65
C PRO A 42 -0.47 -26.07 -2.51
N GLU A 43 -1.32 -26.90 -1.89
CA GLU A 43 -2.42 -27.64 -2.53
C GLU A 43 -3.48 -26.72 -3.14
N ASP A 44 -3.68 -25.53 -2.58
CA ASP A 44 -4.73 -24.59 -2.98
C ASP A 44 -4.22 -23.52 -3.97
N MET A 45 -2.95 -23.60 -4.39
CA MET A 45 -2.33 -22.60 -5.25
C MET A 45 -3.09 -22.38 -6.56
N ASN A 46 -3.39 -23.47 -7.27
CA ASN A 46 -4.09 -23.40 -8.56
C ASN A 46 -5.51 -22.86 -8.39
N LYS A 47 -6.18 -23.20 -7.27
CA LYS A 47 -7.52 -22.70 -6.95
C LYS A 47 -7.49 -21.19 -6.73
N TYR A 48 -6.55 -20.69 -5.93
CA TYR A 48 -6.36 -19.26 -5.70
C TYR A 48 -6.02 -18.50 -6.99
N VAL A 49 -5.06 -19.01 -7.76
CA VAL A 49 -4.64 -18.40 -9.04
C VAL A 49 -5.82 -18.33 -10.02
N SER A 50 -6.60 -19.41 -10.16
CA SER A 50 -7.77 -19.42 -11.06
C SER A 50 -8.78 -18.37 -10.64
N HIS A 51 -9.21 -18.36 -9.36
CA HIS A 51 -10.20 -17.40 -8.87
C HIS A 51 -9.74 -15.94 -9.03
N LEU A 52 -8.48 -15.64 -8.73
CA LEU A 52 -7.94 -14.29 -8.91
C LEU A 52 -7.86 -13.93 -10.40
N THR A 53 -7.46 -14.86 -11.26
CA THR A 53 -7.40 -14.66 -12.72
C THR A 53 -8.79 -14.36 -13.28
N ASP A 54 -9.79 -15.15 -12.91
CA ASP A 54 -11.17 -15.01 -13.39
C ASP A 54 -11.75 -13.66 -12.95
N LYS A 55 -11.57 -13.29 -11.68
CA LYS A 55 -12.03 -12.01 -11.13
C LYS A 55 -11.37 -10.81 -11.83
N LEU A 56 -10.06 -10.84 -12.02
CA LEU A 56 -9.37 -9.76 -12.72
C LEU A 56 -9.77 -9.70 -14.20
N SER A 57 -9.93 -10.86 -14.86
CA SER A 57 -10.36 -10.94 -16.26
C SER A 57 -11.77 -10.41 -16.46
N GLU A 58 -12.71 -10.71 -15.54
CA GLU A 58 -14.07 -10.16 -15.55
C GLU A 58 -14.05 -8.63 -15.48
N ILE A 59 -13.25 -8.06 -14.58
CA ILE A 59 -13.18 -6.60 -14.40
C ILE A 59 -12.44 -5.92 -15.56
N VAL A 60 -11.39 -6.56 -16.09
CA VAL A 60 -10.67 -6.09 -17.28
C VAL A 60 -11.59 -6.13 -18.50
N GLY A 61 -12.42 -7.16 -18.64
CA GLY A 61 -13.35 -7.31 -19.76
C GLY A 61 -12.62 -7.52 -21.09
N ASP A 62 -13.06 -6.80 -22.12
CA ASP A 62 -12.48 -6.80 -23.46
C ASP A 62 -11.27 -5.86 -23.63
N TYR A 63 -10.85 -5.19 -22.56
CA TYR A 63 -9.70 -4.29 -22.61
C TYR A 63 -8.42 -5.05 -22.98
N THR A 64 -7.73 -4.54 -23.99
CA THR A 64 -6.44 -5.08 -24.45
C THR A 64 -5.38 -3.98 -24.48
N PHE A 65 -4.13 -4.37 -24.27
CA PHE A 65 -2.99 -3.46 -24.41
C PHE A 65 -1.82 -4.21 -25.03
N GLU A 66 -1.03 -3.55 -25.87
CA GLU A 66 0.11 -4.19 -26.51
C GLU A 66 1.18 -4.54 -25.46
N MET A 67 1.40 -5.83 -25.20
CA MET A 67 2.35 -6.28 -24.17
C MET A 67 3.81 -6.02 -24.57
N ASN A 68 4.12 -6.01 -25.87
CA ASN A 68 5.48 -5.90 -26.38
C ASN A 68 6.10 -4.50 -26.19
N VAL A 69 5.30 -3.50 -25.79
CA VAL A 69 5.80 -2.15 -25.49
C VAL A 69 6.54 -2.08 -24.16
N PHE A 70 6.63 -3.17 -23.39
CA PHE A 70 7.36 -3.22 -22.13
C PHE A 70 8.50 -4.22 -22.15
N ASP A 71 9.57 -3.92 -21.41
CA ASP A 71 10.66 -4.87 -21.18
C ASP A 71 10.22 -5.93 -20.15
N TRP A 72 9.80 -7.08 -20.66
CA TRP A 72 9.40 -8.23 -19.84
C TRP A 72 10.55 -8.84 -19.04
N ASN A 73 11.80 -8.67 -19.47
CA ASN A 73 12.94 -9.12 -18.67
C ASN A 73 13.06 -8.29 -17.39
N PHE A 74 12.81 -6.98 -17.48
CA PHE A 74 12.72 -6.13 -16.32
C PHE A 74 11.49 -6.44 -15.46
N ILE A 75 10.30 -6.57 -16.06
CA ILE A 75 9.06 -6.82 -15.31
C ILE A 75 9.10 -8.15 -14.55
N ARG A 76 9.68 -9.20 -15.15
CA ARG A 76 9.80 -10.52 -14.52
C ARG A 76 11.05 -10.68 -13.66
N LYS A 77 11.85 -9.62 -13.53
CA LYS A 77 13.05 -9.66 -12.70
C LYS A 77 12.66 -9.98 -11.25
N ASP A 78 13.33 -10.95 -10.66
CA ASP A 78 13.13 -11.38 -9.27
C ASP A 78 11.72 -11.96 -8.96
N LEU A 79 10.89 -12.28 -9.97
CA LEU A 79 9.63 -13.02 -9.77
C LEU A 79 9.90 -14.53 -9.76
N GLU A 80 9.42 -15.24 -8.73
CA GLU A 80 9.71 -16.67 -8.55
C GLU A 80 8.55 -17.59 -8.96
N ILE A 81 7.31 -17.21 -8.65
CA ILE A 81 6.13 -18.08 -8.75
C ILE A 81 5.18 -17.63 -9.85
N LEU A 82 4.87 -16.34 -9.94
CA LEU A 82 3.95 -15.73 -10.90
C LEU A 82 4.27 -16.06 -12.37
N PRO A 83 5.54 -16.14 -12.82
CA PRO A 83 5.84 -16.53 -14.21
C PRO A 83 5.32 -17.91 -14.60
N ASN A 84 5.04 -18.80 -13.64
CA ASN A 84 4.44 -20.12 -13.89
C ASN A 84 2.92 -20.05 -14.16
N PHE A 85 2.31 -18.87 -13.99
CA PHE A 85 0.87 -18.62 -14.15
C PHE A 85 0.62 -17.50 -15.18
N PRO A 86 0.88 -17.75 -16.48
CA PRO A 86 0.87 -16.71 -17.51
C PRO A 86 -0.49 -16.01 -17.69
N GLN A 87 -1.60 -16.68 -17.41
CA GLN A 87 -2.93 -16.06 -17.49
C GLN A 87 -3.15 -15.04 -16.38
N LEU A 88 -2.69 -15.34 -15.15
CA LEU A 88 -2.74 -14.39 -14.05
C LEU A 88 -1.82 -13.20 -14.31
N GLU A 89 -0.60 -13.45 -14.80
CA GLU A 89 0.35 -12.39 -15.17
C GLU A 89 -0.26 -11.43 -16.20
N LYS A 90 -0.89 -11.99 -17.25
CA LYS A 90 -1.61 -11.23 -18.27
C LYS A 90 -2.79 -10.44 -17.69
N ALA A 91 -3.58 -11.04 -16.79
CA ALA A 91 -4.70 -10.37 -16.14
C ALA A 91 -4.23 -9.18 -15.28
N ILE A 92 -3.15 -9.33 -14.51
CA ILE A 92 -2.54 -8.25 -13.70
C ILE A 92 -1.98 -7.15 -14.61
N PHE A 93 -1.36 -7.51 -15.73
CA PHE A 93 -0.86 -6.55 -16.71
C PHE A 93 -2.00 -5.69 -17.27
N TYR A 94 -3.05 -6.30 -17.80
CA TYR A 94 -4.20 -5.55 -18.34
C TYR A 94 -4.93 -4.76 -17.28
N TRP A 95 -5.10 -5.33 -16.08
CA TRP A 95 -5.63 -4.61 -14.93
C TRP A 95 -4.84 -3.32 -14.66
N SER A 96 -3.51 -3.43 -14.64
CA SER A 96 -2.62 -2.31 -14.35
C SER A 96 -2.74 -1.24 -15.42
N CYS A 97 -2.66 -1.61 -16.70
CA CYS A 97 -2.77 -0.67 -17.82
C CYS A 97 -4.15 0.02 -17.86
N LYS A 98 -5.24 -0.76 -17.69
CA LYS A 98 -6.62 -0.24 -17.67
C LYS A 98 -6.83 0.75 -16.53
N THR A 99 -6.40 0.39 -15.32
CA THR A 99 -6.64 1.21 -14.13
C THR A 99 -5.77 2.47 -14.13
N LEU A 100 -4.53 2.37 -14.63
CA LEU A 100 -3.65 3.53 -14.85
C LEU A 100 -4.10 4.41 -16.03
N LYS A 101 -5.06 3.96 -16.84
CA LYS A 101 -5.53 4.62 -18.06
C LYS A 101 -4.39 4.97 -19.01
N LEU A 102 -3.49 4.01 -19.23
CA LEU A 102 -2.39 4.21 -20.16
C LEU A 102 -2.95 4.48 -21.57
N PRO A 103 -2.38 5.45 -22.31
CA PRO A 103 -2.86 5.74 -23.65
C PRO A 103 -2.51 4.58 -24.60
N ASP A 104 -3.40 4.26 -25.53
CA ASP A 104 -3.24 3.14 -26.47
C ASP A 104 -1.98 3.25 -27.34
N ASN A 105 -1.46 4.47 -27.52
CA ASN A 105 -0.26 4.76 -28.30
C ASN A 105 1.02 4.86 -27.44
N TYR A 106 1.00 4.42 -26.19
CA TYR A 106 2.18 4.41 -25.31
C TYR A 106 3.33 3.59 -25.92
N LYS A 107 4.55 4.08 -25.74
CA LYS A 107 5.79 3.39 -26.14
C LYS A 107 6.80 3.39 -24.99
N SER A 108 7.57 2.31 -24.85
CA SER A 108 8.58 2.16 -23.77
C SER A 108 9.61 3.28 -23.71
N ASP A 109 9.98 3.82 -24.86
CA ASP A 109 10.98 4.88 -24.98
C ASP A 109 10.50 6.24 -24.45
N GLN A 110 9.20 6.40 -24.20
CA GLN A 110 8.63 7.61 -23.57
C GLN A 110 9.08 7.78 -22.11
N GLY A 111 9.51 6.71 -21.45
CA GLY A 111 10.04 6.77 -20.08
C GLY A 111 8.97 7.15 -19.04
N GLU A 112 9.01 8.39 -18.56
CA GLU A 112 8.01 8.91 -17.62
C GLU A 112 6.87 9.60 -18.36
N ILE A 113 5.62 9.28 -17.99
CA ILE A 113 4.42 9.93 -18.50
C ILE A 113 3.62 10.54 -17.36
N GLU A 114 2.82 11.56 -17.68
CA GLU A 114 1.93 12.20 -16.72
C GLU A 114 0.73 11.28 -16.40
N LEU A 115 0.61 10.84 -15.15
CA LEU A 115 -0.50 10.02 -14.66
C LEU A 115 -1.17 10.69 -13.45
N VAL A 116 -2.44 10.35 -13.22
CA VAL A 116 -3.17 10.76 -12.01
C VAL A 116 -2.78 9.85 -10.84
N PHE A 117 -2.31 10.42 -9.73
CA PHE A 117 -1.91 9.64 -8.55
C PHE A 117 -3.06 8.79 -7.99
N PHE A 118 -4.29 9.28 -8.06
CA PHE A 118 -5.44 8.51 -7.61
C PHE A 118 -5.69 7.25 -8.46
N ASP A 119 -5.42 7.29 -9.77
CA ASP A 119 -5.52 6.11 -10.63
C ASP A 119 -4.39 5.10 -10.32
N GLU A 120 -3.19 5.58 -9.97
CA GLU A 120 -2.10 4.76 -9.44
C GLU A 120 -2.48 4.04 -8.14
N ILE A 121 -3.03 4.79 -7.18
CA ILE A 121 -3.48 4.25 -5.89
C ILE A 121 -4.62 3.26 -6.11
N LYS A 122 -5.62 3.56 -6.96
CA LYS A 122 -6.67 2.61 -7.35
C LYS A 122 -6.07 1.32 -7.91
N SER A 123 -5.12 1.42 -8.83
CA SER A 123 -4.47 0.25 -9.42
C SER A 123 -3.85 -0.66 -8.34
N ASN A 124 -3.18 -0.07 -7.34
CA ASN A 124 -2.58 -0.82 -6.24
C ASN A 124 -3.61 -1.36 -5.24
N GLU A 125 -4.43 -0.49 -4.65
CA GLU A 125 -5.28 -0.86 -3.52
C GLU A 125 -6.39 -1.81 -3.93
N ARG A 126 -7.00 -1.58 -5.10
CA ARG A 126 -8.07 -2.45 -5.61
C ARG A 126 -7.53 -3.84 -5.99
N LEU A 127 -6.32 -3.93 -6.54
CA LEU A 127 -5.67 -5.23 -6.76
C LEU A 127 -5.40 -5.93 -5.43
N SER A 128 -4.96 -5.18 -4.41
CA SER A 128 -4.81 -5.69 -3.04
C SER A 128 -6.11 -6.23 -2.48
N TYR A 129 -7.21 -5.49 -2.63
CA TYR A 129 -8.55 -5.92 -2.22
C TYR A 129 -8.95 -7.24 -2.86
N HIS A 130 -8.74 -7.40 -4.17
CA HIS A 130 -9.07 -8.64 -4.86
C HIS A 130 -8.21 -9.82 -4.41
N ARG A 131 -6.94 -9.61 -4.05
CA ARG A 131 -6.11 -10.67 -3.45
C ARG A 131 -6.67 -11.17 -2.13
N VAL A 132 -7.06 -10.26 -1.22
CA VAL A 132 -7.70 -10.63 0.05
C VAL A 132 -9.05 -11.30 -0.20
N LYS A 133 -9.88 -10.72 -1.07
CA LYS A 133 -11.22 -11.22 -1.34
C LYS A 133 -11.21 -12.63 -1.94
N THR A 134 -10.22 -12.95 -2.77
CA THR A 134 -10.05 -14.32 -3.28
C THR A 134 -9.82 -15.33 -2.16
N PHE A 135 -9.07 -15.00 -1.11
CA PHE A 135 -8.94 -15.87 0.06
C PHE A 135 -10.29 -16.07 0.76
N VAL A 136 -11.03 -14.99 0.99
CA VAL A 136 -12.35 -15.03 1.63
C VAL A 136 -13.35 -15.87 0.82
N GLU A 137 -13.35 -15.76 -0.50
CA GLU A 137 -14.26 -16.55 -1.36
C GLU A 137 -13.92 -18.05 -1.38
N ILE A 138 -12.64 -18.40 -1.21
CA ILE A 138 -12.18 -19.79 -1.20
C ILE A 138 -12.42 -20.47 0.15
N TYR A 139 -12.21 -19.75 1.25
CA TYR A 139 -12.13 -20.29 2.60
C TYR A 139 -13.23 -19.82 3.55
N GLY A 140 -14.03 -18.83 3.16
CA GLY A 140 -14.89 -18.06 4.06
C GLY A 140 -14.16 -16.90 4.72
N GLU A 141 -14.92 -16.00 5.34
CA GLU A 141 -14.42 -14.74 5.90
C GLU A 141 -13.38 -14.93 7.01
N ASP A 142 -13.70 -15.74 8.02
CA ASP A 142 -12.81 -15.96 9.17
C ASP A 142 -11.45 -16.55 8.75
N LEU A 143 -11.47 -17.69 8.05
CA LEU A 143 -10.24 -18.36 7.64
C LEU A 143 -9.50 -17.60 6.54
N GLY A 144 -10.21 -17.00 5.59
CA GLY A 144 -9.61 -16.24 4.50
C GLY A 144 -8.87 -15.00 4.98
N THR A 145 -9.46 -14.25 5.91
CA THR A 145 -8.81 -13.07 6.51
C THR A 145 -7.63 -13.46 7.38
N GLU A 146 -7.75 -14.51 8.20
CA GLU A 146 -6.66 -15.00 9.05
C GLU A 146 -5.46 -15.46 8.21
N LEU A 147 -5.70 -16.20 7.13
CA LEU A 147 -4.64 -16.62 6.22
C LEU A 147 -3.94 -15.42 5.59
N TYR A 148 -4.69 -14.41 5.15
CA TYR A 148 -4.08 -13.20 4.58
C TYR A 148 -3.27 -12.42 5.61
N LYS A 149 -3.74 -12.33 6.86
CA LYS A 149 -2.98 -11.71 7.97
C LYS A 149 -1.65 -12.40 8.23
N GLN A 150 -1.53 -13.71 7.98
CA GLN A 150 -0.25 -14.44 8.07
C GLN A 150 0.68 -14.17 6.87
N ILE A 151 0.12 -13.88 5.69
CA ILE A 151 0.88 -13.57 4.47
C ILE A 151 1.49 -12.17 4.52
N VAL A 152 0.75 -11.18 5.02
CA VAL A 152 1.18 -9.77 5.01
C VAL A 152 2.55 -9.53 5.67
N PRO A 153 2.89 -10.10 6.85
CA PRO A 153 4.21 -9.99 7.45
C PRO A 153 5.35 -10.44 6.52
N GLU A 154 5.14 -11.50 5.74
CA GLU A 154 6.15 -12.03 4.81
C GLU A 154 6.33 -11.11 3.61
N VAL A 155 5.24 -10.59 3.05
CA VAL A 155 5.27 -9.55 2.00
C VAL A 155 6.03 -8.31 2.48
N VAL A 156 5.75 -7.87 3.71
CA VAL A 156 6.43 -6.74 4.36
C VAL A 156 7.93 -6.97 4.46
N LYS A 157 8.37 -8.13 4.94
CA LYS A 157 9.80 -8.47 5.08
C LYS A 157 10.51 -8.49 3.74
N ALA A 158 9.89 -9.11 2.72
CA ALA A 158 10.46 -9.19 1.38
C ALA A 158 10.61 -7.82 0.70
N LEU A 159 9.62 -6.92 0.86
CA LEU A 159 9.72 -5.56 0.37
C LEU A 159 10.81 -4.77 1.11
N LYS A 160 10.95 -4.95 2.43
CA LYS A 160 11.98 -4.30 3.24
C LYS A 160 13.40 -4.73 2.90
N SER A 161 13.65 -6.01 2.64
CA SER A 161 15.02 -6.52 2.39
C SER A 161 15.68 -5.90 1.16
N LYS A 162 14.88 -5.31 0.26
CA LYS A 162 15.37 -4.56 -0.91
C LYS A 162 15.84 -3.14 -0.55
N TYR A 163 15.41 -2.59 0.58
CA TYR A 163 15.83 -1.28 1.08
C TYR A 163 16.94 -1.43 2.13
N LEU A 164 18.16 -1.70 1.67
CA LEU A 164 19.37 -1.67 2.50
C LEU A 164 19.83 -0.22 2.67
N GLY A 165 19.12 0.55 3.51
CA GLY A 165 19.66 1.81 4.00
C GLY A 165 20.82 1.57 4.97
N GLU A 166 21.83 2.43 4.95
CA GLU A 166 22.84 2.43 6.01
C GLU A 166 22.15 2.62 7.36
N LYS A 167 22.42 1.72 8.31
CA LYS A 167 21.93 1.88 9.67
C LYS A 167 22.64 3.10 10.27
N PRO A 168 21.91 4.04 10.88
CA PRO A 168 22.53 5.20 11.52
C PRO A 168 23.50 4.73 12.61
N ALA A 169 24.65 5.40 12.72
CA ALA A 169 25.68 5.05 13.70
C ALA A 169 25.17 5.12 15.15
N ASP A 170 24.26 6.06 15.43
CA ASP A 170 23.51 6.14 16.68
C ASP A 170 21.99 6.09 16.41
N PRO A 171 21.33 4.94 16.66
CA PRO A 171 19.89 4.80 16.52
C PRO A 171 19.05 5.75 17.40
N LYS A 172 19.56 6.21 18.55
CA LYS A 172 18.84 7.16 19.42
C LYS A 172 18.88 8.58 18.87
N SER A 173 19.83 8.89 17.97
CA SER A 173 19.89 10.19 17.30
C SER A 173 18.86 10.37 16.19
N VAL A 174 18.16 9.29 15.80
CA VAL A 174 17.16 9.33 14.72
C VAL A 174 15.94 10.15 15.15
N ASN A 175 15.91 11.37 14.66
CA ASN A 175 14.85 12.35 14.87
C ASN A 175 13.75 12.20 13.78
N ILE A 176 12.49 12.29 14.20
CA ILE A 176 11.32 12.10 13.33
C ILE A 176 11.01 13.32 12.44
N LEU A 177 11.50 14.51 12.76
CA LEU A 177 11.21 15.78 12.08
C LEU A 177 11.66 15.77 10.62
N VAL A 178 12.82 15.17 10.33
CA VAL A 178 13.32 15.03 8.95
C VAL A 178 12.41 14.08 8.15
N SER A 179 11.99 12.98 8.78
CA SER A 179 11.04 12.05 8.18
C SER A 179 9.67 12.69 7.97
N ASN A 180 9.19 13.47 8.93
CA ASN A 180 7.94 14.22 8.85
C ASN A 180 7.95 15.18 7.66
N LYS A 181 8.98 16.03 7.54
CA LYS A 181 9.10 16.98 6.43
C LYS A 181 9.05 16.27 5.06
N ARG A 182 9.81 15.18 4.90
CA ARG A 182 9.79 14.37 3.66
C ARG A 182 8.42 13.75 3.40
N SER A 183 7.73 13.30 4.45
CA SER A 183 6.39 12.72 4.36
C SER A 183 5.36 13.77 3.93
N ILE A 184 5.36 14.94 4.56
CA ILE A 184 4.52 16.09 4.18
C ILE A 184 4.75 16.45 2.71
N GLU A 185 6.02 16.64 2.31
CA GLU A 185 6.36 16.98 0.92
C GLU A 185 5.85 15.90 -0.05
N SER A 186 6.02 14.62 0.29
CA SER A 186 5.55 13.50 -0.53
C SER A 186 4.02 13.47 -0.62
N TRP A 187 3.32 13.45 0.51
CA TRP A 187 1.86 13.40 0.57
C TRP A 187 1.22 14.61 -0.11
N CYS A 188 1.78 15.79 0.09
CA CYS A 188 1.32 16.99 -0.60
C CYS A 188 1.67 16.98 -2.07
N LYS A 189 2.81 16.44 -2.50
CA LYS A 189 3.14 16.28 -3.93
C LYS A 189 2.18 15.30 -4.62
N THR A 190 1.80 14.20 -3.99
CA THR A 190 0.92 13.19 -4.59
C THR A 190 -0.56 13.49 -4.40
N GLY A 191 -0.90 14.41 -3.49
CA GLY A 191 -2.27 14.73 -3.14
C GLY A 191 -2.91 13.65 -2.27
N LEU A 192 -2.08 12.94 -1.51
CA LEU A 192 -2.47 11.73 -0.80
C LEU A 192 -3.57 11.99 0.23
N ALA A 193 -3.47 13.06 1.01
CA ALA A 193 -4.29 13.21 2.20
C ALA A 193 -4.41 14.65 2.69
N ASP A 194 -5.51 14.91 3.41
CA ASP A 194 -5.65 16.06 4.30
C ASP A 194 -5.33 15.60 5.71
N PHE A 195 -4.46 16.32 6.40
CA PHE A 195 -3.99 15.89 7.70
C PHE A 195 -3.57 17.04 8.60
N SER A 196 -3.62 16.79 9.90
CA SER A 196 -3.02 17.62 10.93
C SER A 196 -2.02 16.78 11.72
N PHE A 197 -0.97 17.40 12.25
CA PHE A 197 -0.05 16.70 13.12
C PHE A 197 0.32 17.54 14.33
N HIS A 198 0.72 16.84 15.41
CA HIS A 198 1.23 17.44 16.63
C HIS A 198 2.57 16.82 16.99
N ILE A 199 3.61 17.66 17.06
CA ILE A 199 4.95 17.26 17.50
C ILE A 199 5.02 17.42 19.02
N PHE A 200 5.16 16.30 19.73
CA PHE A 200 5.42 16.28 21.17
C PHE A 200 6.88 16.66 21.45
N ASP A 201 7.80 15.99 20.74
CA ASP A 201 9.24 16.25 20.77
C ASP A 201 9.91 15.73 19.47
N ASP A 202 11.23 15.82 19.42
CA ASP A 202 12.09 15.41 18.31
C ASP A 202 11.99 13.92 17.91
N TYR A 203 11.35 13.10 18.75
CA TYR A 203 11.28 11.65 18.64
C TYR A 203 9.85 11.12 18.64
N LYS A 204 8.82 11.97 18.77
CA LYS A 204 7.41 11.56 18.86
C LYS A 204 6.46 12.56 18.19
N ILE A 205 5.61 12.07 17.29
CA ILE A 205 4.58 12.82 16.57
C ILE A 205 3.31 11.99 16.45
N VAL A 206 2.16 12.67 16.44
CA VAL A 206 0.88 12.08 16.05
C VAL A 206 0.30 12.82 14.86
N TYR A 207 -0.31 12.09 13.94
CA TYR A 207 -1.07 12.61 12.82
C TYR A 207 -2.55 12.25 12.98
N ARG A 208 -3.40 13.15 12.50
CA ARG A 208 -4.82 12.95 12.25
C ARG A 208 -5.05 13.15 10.76
N PHE A 209 -5.55 12.14 10.07
CA PHE A 209 -5.91 12.22 8.65
C PHE A 209 -7.42 12.34 8.52
N ASP A 210 -7.88 13.42 7.89
CA ASP A 210 -9.29 13.69 7.56
C ASP A 210 -9.73 12.96 6.28
N SER A 211 -8.80 12.86 5.34
CA SER A 211 -9.04 12.31 4.00
C SER A 211 -7.79 11.59 3.55
N CYS A 212 -7.92 10.48 2.82
CA CYS A 212 -6.78 9.77 2.24
C CYS A 212 -7.20 9.07 0.94
N LEU A 213 -6.37 9.12 -0.10
CA LEU A 213 -6.63 8.47 -1.40
C LEU A 213 -6.77 6.95 -1.27
N THR A 214 -6.16 6.35 -0.25
CA THR A 214 -6.17 4.89 -0.04
C THR A 214 -7.57 4.34 0.31
N PRO A 215 -8.23 4.79 1.40
CA PRO A 215 -9.64 4.46 1.66
C PRO A 215 -10.57 4.88 0.53
N GLU A 216 -10.37 6.09 -0.01
CA GLU A 216 -11.17 6.62 -1.12
C GLU A 216 -11.09 5.74 -2.37
N ALA A 217 -9.94 5.12 -2.66
CA ALA A 217 -9.79 4.20 -3.79
C ALA A 217 -10.64 2.92 -3.63
N LEU A 218 -10.97 2.57 -2.39
CA LEU A 218 -11.71 1.37 -2.01
C LEU A 218 -13.16 1.63 -1.59
N LYS A 219 -13.61 2.89 -1.51
CA LYS A 219 -14.94 3.26 -1.00
C LYS A 219 -16.13 2.62 -1.72
N ASP A 220 -15.94 2.20 -2.97
CA ASP A 220 -16.98 1.55 -3.77
C ASP A 220 -17.20 0.09 -3.35
N PHE A 221 -16.29 -0.51 -2.60
CA PHE A 221 -16.43 -1.86 -2.05
C PHE A 221 -17.19 -1.82 -0.73
N LYS A 222 -18.26 -2.60 -0.62
CA LYS A 222 -19.12 -2.69 0.57
C LYS A 222 -18.57 -3.65 1.63
N ASP A 223 -17.28 -3.55 1.93
CA ASP A 223 -16.58 -4.50 2.81
C ASP A 223 -15.37 -3.80 3.47
N PRO A 224 -15.60 -3.02 4.54
CA PRO A 224 -14.57 -2.17 5.15
C PRO A 224 -13.44 -2.96 5.81
N ASP A 225 -13.71 -4.18 6.30
CA ASP A 225 -12.69 -5.04 6.90
C ASP A 225 -11.71 -5.57 5.85
N ILE A 226 -12.22 -6.03 4.70
CA ILE A 226 -11.36 -6.44 3.58
C ILE A 226 -10.63 -5.24 3.00
N ALA A 227 -11.27 -4.08 2.92
CA ALA A 227 -10.62 -2.84 2.47
C ALA A 227 -9.46 -2.43 3.42
N TYR A 228 -9.66 -2.54 4.73
CA TYR A 228 -8.60 -2.30 5.72
C TYR A 228 -7.43 -3.28 5.57
N LEU A 229 -7.70 -4.59 5.45
CA LEU A 229 -6.66 -5.60 5.24
C LEU A 229 -5.89 -5.38 3.94
N ALA A 230 -6.58 -4.94 2.89
CA ALA A 230 -5.99 -4.69 1.60
C ALA A 230 -4.97 -3.54 1.62
N SER A 231 -5.22 -2.49 2.40
CA SER A 231 -4.48 -1.23 2.23
C SER A 231 -3.79 -0.70 3.49
N CYS A 232 -4.39 -0.86 4.67
CA CYS A 232 -3.93 -0.20 5.90
C CYS A 232 -3.22 -1.16 6.86
N TYR A 233 -3.65 -2.43 6.90
CA TYR A 233 -3.12 -3.45 7.80
C TYR A 233 -1.60 -3.61 7.68
N ILE A 234 -1.03 -3.51 6.46
CA ILE A 234 0.43 -3.56 6.20
C ILE A 234 1.23 -2.62 7.12
N GLY A 235 0.68 -1.44 7.45
CA GLY A 235 1.35 -0.47 8.32
C GLY A 235 1.12 -0.71 9.82
N ASP A 236 0.11 -1.51 10.19
CA ASP A 236 -0.26 -1.81 11.59
C ASP A 236 0.35 -3.12 12.09
N VAL A 237 0.96 -3.91 11.19
CA VAL A 237 1.56 -5.20 11.56
C VAL A 237 2.80 -4.97 12.44
N PRO A 238 2.91 -5.61 13.63
CA PRO A 238 4.09 -5.47 14.51
C PRO A 238 5.44 -5.77 13.84
N GLU A 239 5.49 -6.68 12.87
CA GLU A 239 6.67 -6.98 12.05
C GLU A 239 7.12 -5.78 11.21
N TRP A 240 6.23 -4.84 10.90
CA TRP A 240 6.61 -3.57 10.31
C TRP A 240 7.48 -2.74 11.26
N ASN A 241 7.22 -2.82 12.57
CA ASN A 241 7.95 -2.10 13.62
C ASN A 241 9.20 -2.82 14.12
N LYS A 242 9.21 -4.15 14.19
CA LYS A 242 10.26 -4.96 14.86
C LYS A 242 11.71 -4.56 14.53
N ASP A 243 11.97 -4.21 13.28
CA ASP A 243 13.32 -3.89 12.79
C ASP A 243 13.50 -2.38 12.49
N LYS A 244 12.51 -1.55 12.84
CA LYS A 244 12.55 -0.10 12.63
C LYS A 244 12.89 0.62 13.92
N ILE A 245 13.68 1.67 13.77
CA ILE A 245 13.94 2.61 14.88
C ILE A 245 12.68 3.42 15.18
N ILE A 246 11.96 3.84 14.13
CA ILE A 246 10.69 4.55 14.22
C ILE A 246 9.55 3.54 14.11
N HIS A 247 8.80 3.41 15.19
CA HIS A 247 7.60 2.60 15.26
C HIS A 247 6.37 3.42 14.83
N LEU A 248 5.36 2.73 14.35
CA LEU A 248 4.04 3.25 14.00
C LEU A 248 2.97 2.52 14.80
N ARG A 249 1.97 3.26 15.29
CA ARG A 249 0.74 2.71 15.86
C ARG A 249 -0.46 3.51 15.38
N ARG A 250 -1.56 2.82 15.10
CA ARG A 250 -2.87 3.38 14.78
C ARG A 250 -3.91 2.80 15.75
N THR A 251 -4.95 3.56 16.07
CA THR A 251 -6.09 3.03 16.84
C THR A 251 -7.35 2.93 16.00
N GLN A 252 -7.47 3.76 14.96
CA GLN A 252 -8.56 3.70 13.99
C GLN A 252 -8.12 4.15 12.60
N THR A 253 -8.90 3.76 11.59
CA THR A 253 -8.65 4.15 10.20
C THR A 253 -9.90 4.68 9.54
N LEU A 254 -9.71 5.43 8.46
CA LEU A 254 -10.77 5.99 7.62
C LEU A 254 -11.66 4.91 6.94
N HIS A 255 -11.33 3.62 7.02
CA HIS A 255 -12.22 2.54 6.58
C HIS A 255 -13.37 2.29 7.57
N HIS A 256 -13.16 2.63 8.85
CA HIS A 256 -14.08 2.29 9.95
C HIS A 256 -14.49 3.48 10.80
N ALA A 257 -13.85 4.63 10.64
CA ALA A 257 -14.04 5.83 11.44
C ALA A 257 -13.98 7.11 10.59
N GLU A 258 -14.34 8.23 11.18
CA GLU A 258 -14.35 9.55 10.52
C GLU A 258 -12.94 10.12 10.28
N PHE A 259 -11.93 9.59 10.96
CA PHE A 259 -10.53 9.96 10.77
C PHE A 259 -9.61 8.77 11.02
N CYS A 260 -8.38 8.85 10.51
CA CYS A 260 -7.30 7.92 10.84
C CYS A 260 -6.31 8.60 11.77
N ASP A 261 -5.81 7.88 12.76
CA ASP A 261 -4.75 8.36 13.65
C ASP A 261 -3.46 7.55 13.49
N GLU A 262 -2.33 8.25 13.39
CA GLU A 262 -1.03 7.61 13.23
C GLU A 262 -0.02 8.23 14.19
N MET A 263 0.41 7.46 15.19
CA MET A 263 1.52 7.84 16.06
C MET A 263 2.82 7.23 15.56
N TYR A 264 3.83 8.07 15.36
CA TYR A 264 5.19 7.66 15.06
C TYR A 264 6.13 8.05 16.20
N TRP A 265 6.98 7.13 16.64
CA TRP A 265 7.97 7.42 17.67
C TRP A 265 9.26 6.60 17.55
N ASN A 266 10.37 7.14 18.06
CA ASN A 266 11.60 6.37 18.23
C ASN A 266 11.51 5.51 19.50
N ASN A 267 11.40 4.19 19.34
CA ASN A 267 11.21 3.26 20.45
C ASN A 267 12.43 3.14 21.38
N LEU A 268 13.61 3.56 20.93
CA LEU A 268 14.83 3.56 21.75
C LEU A 268 14.95 4.79 22.66
N VAL A 269 14.15 5.83 22.38
CA VAL A 269 14.04 7.04 23.20
C VAL A 269 12.78 6.96 24.08
N HIS A 270 11.66 6.54 23.48
CA HIS A 270 10.36 6.40 24.14
C HIS A 270 9.86 4.95 24.06
N PRO A 271 10.41 4.01 24.85
CA PRO A 271 10.03 2.59 24.79
C PRO A 271 8.55 2.36 25.18
N ASP A 272 8.03 3.19 26.08
CA ASP A 272 6.67 3.09 26.61
C ASP A 272 5.77 4.21 26.06
N ALA A 273 5.94 4.57 24.78
CA ALA A 273 5.15 5.62 24.17
C ALA A 273 3.65 5.26 24.16
N GLU A 274 2.88 6.05 24.90
CA GLU A 274 1.42 5.99 24.88
C GLU A 274 0.86 6.80 23.71
N GLN A 275 -0.15 6.24 23.06
CA GLN A 275 -0.92 6.93 22.04
C GLN A 275 -1.79 7.99 22.70
N PRO A 276 -1.83 9.23 22.19
CA PRO A 276 -2.76 10.24 22.69
C PRO A 276 -4.21 9.73 22.66
N SER A 277 -5.06 10.27 23.54
CA SER A 277 -6.47 9.90 23.55
C SER A 277 -7.14 10.23 22.22
N LEU A 278 -8.18 9.48 21.87
CA LEU A 278 -8.98 9.77 20.68
C LEU A 278 -9.59 11.19 20.75
N GLU A 279 -10.02 11.64 21.93
CA GLU A 279 -10.49 13.02 22.15
C GLU A 279 -9.42 14.06 21.81
N PHE A 280 -8.16 13.85 22.20
CA PHE A 280 -7.08 14.74 21.83
C PHE A 280 -6.91 14.78 20.31
N THR A 281 -6.83 13.60 19.68
CA THR A 281 -6.59 13.50 18.24
C THR A 281 -7.78 14.03 17.44
N GLU A 282 -9.02 13.82 17.89
CA GLU A 282 -10.23 14.30 17.23
C GLU A 282 -10.28 15.83 17.13
N ASN A 283 -9.73 16.53 18.12
CA ASN A 283 -9.68 17.99 18.17
C ASN A 283 -8.50 18.60 17.38
N MET A 284 -7.58 17.78 16.87
CA MET A 284 -6.45 18.29 16.10
C MET A 284 -6.88 18.93 14.77
N GLY A 285 -6.46 20.19 14.57
CA GLY A 285 -6.72 20.96 13.35
C GLY A 285 -8.14 21.51 13.23
N LYS A 286 -8.91 21.47 14.32
CA LYS A 286 -10.26 22.06 14.42
C LYS A 286 -10.27 23.44 15.11
N GLU A 287 -9.12 23.90 15.61
CA GLU A 287 -8.90 25.23 16.23
C GLU A 287 -8.36 26.26 15.24
#